data_AF-A0A7J2I534-F1
#
_entry.id   AF-A0A7J2I534-F1
#
_cell.length_a   1.000
_cell.length_b   1.000
_cell.length_c   1.000
_cell.angle_alpha   90.00
_cell.angle_beta   90.00
_cell.angle_gamma   90.00
#
_symmetry.space_group_name_H-M   'P 1'
#
loop_
_entity.id
_entity.type
_entity.pdbx_description
1 polymer ?
#
loop_
_entity_poly.entity_id
_entity_poly.type
_entity_poly.pdbx_seq_one_letter_code
_entity_poly.pdbx_strand_id
1 'polypeptide(L)'
;MWSILYLLRNDPEKLKWSQRRRGLDESVVDEALRLDLEWRRKLGELNDLRHRHNVISREIARLRGVERDEKIREAKRLQEEVTKLEAEVEEVKRRRDKL
;
A
#
# COMPACT_ATOMS: atom_id res chain seq x y z
N MET A 1 21.15 -2.24 -13.27
CA MET A 1 20.08 -1.57 -14.04
C MET A 1 19.16 -0.88 -13.03
N TRP A 2 18.95 0.42 -13.14
CA TRP A 2 18.10 1.18 -12.20
C TRP A 2 16.66 1.07 -12.71
N SER A 3 15.68 0.71 -11.87
CA SER A 3 14.28 0.62 -12.29
C SER A 3 13.65 2.01 -12.42
N ILE A 4 12.57 2.13 -13.21
CA ILE A 4 11.80 3.38 -13.34
C ILE A 4 11.34 3.87 -11.95
N LEU A 5 10.86 2.95 -11.10
CA LEU A 5 10.42 3.28 -9.74
C LEU A 5 11.57 3.75 -8.85
N TYR A 6 12.78 3.21 -9.04
CA TYR A 6 13.94 3.71 -8.32
C TYR A 6 14.19 5.18 -8.71
N LEU A 7 14.22 5.49 -10.01
CA LEU A 7 14.45 6.87 -10.47
C LEU A 7 13.33 7.80 -10.00
N LEU A 8 12.08 7.38 -10.10
CA LEU A 8 10.93 8.14 -9.60
C LEU A 8 11.09 8.55 -8.14
N ARG A 9 11.62 7.66 -7.30
CA ARG A 9 11.77 7.88 -5.85
C ARG A 9 13.01 8.65 -5.45
N ASN A 10 14.09 8.55 -6.21
CA ASN A 10 15.41 9.05 -5.80
C ASN A 10 15.91 10.22 -6.67
N ASP A 11 15.45 10.31 -7.92
CA ASP A 11 15.84 11.35 -8.87
C ASP A 11 14.71 11.59 -9.91
N PRO A 12 13.52 12.07 -9.48
CA PRO A 12 12.39 12.33 -10.38
C PRO A 12 12.70 13.41 -11.41
N GLU A 13 13.60 14.35 -11.11
CA GLU A 13 13.99 15.42 -12.05
C GLU A 13 14.64 14.87 -13.32
N LYS A 14 15.36 13.75 -13.24
CA LYS A 14 15.89 13.06 -14.42
C LYS A 14 14.78 12.54 -15.32
N LEU A 15 13.67 12.06 -14.75
CA LEU A 15 12.49 11.64 -15.53
C LEU A 15 11.80 12.86 -16.16
N LYS A 16 11.60 13.94 -15.39
CA LYS A 16 11.01 15.18 -15.93
C LYS A 16 11.83 15.79 -17.05
N TRP A 17 13.15 15.86 -16.89
CA TRP A 17 14.06 16.29 -17.95
C TRP A 17 13.88 15.45 -19.22
N SER A 18 13.76 14.13 -19.06
CA SER A 18 13.51 13.23 -20.19
C SER A 18 12.17 13.49 -20.87
N GLN A 19 11.11 13.84 -20.12
CA GLN A 19 9.81 14.21 -20.67
C GLN A 19 9.91 15.53 -21.46
N ARG A 20 10.49 16.58 -20.85
CA ARG A 20 10.72 17.88 -21.50
C ARG A 20 11.50 17.75 -22.80
N ARG A 21 12.56 16.93 -22.82
CA ARG A 21 13.38 16.69 -24.01
C ARG A 21 12.63 16.02 -25.17
N ARG A 22 11.52 15.33 -24.87
CA ARG A 22 10.64 14.69 -25.85
C ARG A 22 9.41 15.55 -26.18
N GLY A 23 9.28 16.75 -25.61
CA GLY A 23 8.09 17.57 -25.74
C GLY A 23 6.85 16.96 -25.07
N LEU A 24 7.06 16.06 -24.10
CA LEU A 24 5.98 15.43 -23.33
C LEU A 24 5.71 16.22 -22.06
N ASP A 25 4.51 16.03 -21.50
CA ASP A 25 4.16 16.59 -20.20
C ASP A 25 4.99 15.92 -19.09
N GLU A 26 5.59 16.74 -18.24
CA GLU A 26 6.37 16.32 -17.09
C GLU A 26 5.54 16.15 -15.82
N SER A 27 4.33 16.73 -15.78
CA SER A 27 3.41 16.63 -14.65
C SER A 27 3.03 15.18 -14.33
N VAL A 28 3.10 14.30 -15.34
CA VAL A 28 2.91 12.85 -15.21
C VAL A 28 3.89 12.23 -14.21
N VAL A 29 5.12 12.77 -14.10
CA VAL A 29 6.13 12.31 -13.14
C VAL A 29 5.75 12.71 -11.72
N ASP A 30 5.21 13.92 -11.54
CA ASP A 30 4.72 14.39 -10.24
C ASP A 30 3.50 13.59 -9.79
N GLU A 31 2.58 13.28 -10.71
CA GLU A 31 1.42 12.42 -10.39
C GLU A 31 1.86 11.00 -10.04
N ALA A 32 2.80 10.42 -10.80
CA ALA A 32 3.35 9.10 -10.51
C ALA A 32 4.04 9.06 -9.14
N LEU A 33 4.79 10.11 -8.78
CA LEU A 33 5.43 10.21 -7.47
C LEU A 33 4.39 10.33 -6.34
N ARG A 34 3.35 11.13 -6.53
CA ARG A 34 2.25 11.27 -5.56
C ARG A 34 1.55 9.93 -5.31
N LEU A 35 1.22 9.21 -6.38
CA LEU A 35 0.59 7.88 -6.28
C LEU A 35 1.54 6.84 -5.66
N ASP A 36 2.85 6.90 -5.95
CA ASP A 36 3.82 6.01 -5.30
C ASP A 36 3.91 6.26 -3.79
N LEU A 37 3.92 7.52 -3.35
CA LEU A 37 3.91 7.87 -1.93
C LEU A 37 2.64 7.38 -1.23
N GLU A 38 1.48 7.58 -1.86
CA GLU A 38 0.20 7.08 -1.36
C GLU A 38 0.19 5.55 -1.26
N TRP A 39 0.68 4.87 -2.31
CA TRP A 39 0.80 3.41 -2.34
C TRP A 39 1.67 2.91 -1.19
N ARG A 40 2.84 3.52 -0.96
CA ARG A 40 3.76 3.12 0.13
C ARG A 40 3.14 3.32 1.50
N ARG A 41 2.42 4.42 1.71
CA ARG A 41 1.71 4.68 2.97
C ARG A 41 0.66 3.61 3.25
N LYS A 42 -0.24 3.36 2.29
CA LYS A 42 -1.30 2.35 2.40
C LYS A 42 -0.74 0.93 2.54
N LEU A 43 0.38 0.62 1.86
CA LEU A 43 1.05 -0.66 2.01
C LEU A 43 1.63 -0.83 3.43
N GLY A 44 2.16 0.22 4.03
CA GLY A 44 2.58 0.23 5.43
C GLY A 44 1.41 -0.08 6.37
N GLU A 45 0.32 0.67 6.23
CA GLU A 45 -0.92 0.45 6.99
C GLU A 45 -1.46 -0.99 6.85
N LEU A 46 -1.43 -1.54 5.63
CA LEU A 46 -1.85 -2.92 5.35
C LEU A 46 -0.97 -3.94 6.08
N ASN A 47 0.35 -3.74 6.07
CA ASN A 47 1.27 -4.63 6.76
C ASN A 47 1.04 -4.59 8.28
N ASP A 48 0.77 -3.41 8.84
CA ASP A 48 0.45 -3.25 10.26
C ASP A 48 -0.87 -3.95 10.63
N LEU A 49 -1.91 -3.82 9.82
CA LEU A 49 -3.19 -4.52 10.03
C LEU A 49 -3.03 -6.04 9.94
N ARG A 50 -2.29 -6.54 8.93
CA ARG A 50 -1.98 -7.97 8.81
C ARG A 50 -1.19 -8.47 10.02
N HIS A 51 -0.24 -7.68 10.52
CA HIS A 51 0.50 -8.01 11.74
C HIS A 51 -0.44 -8.12 12.95
N ARG A 52 -1.31 -7.13 13.18
CA ARG A 52 -2.31 -7.15 14.26
C ARG A 52 -3.25 -8.35 14.16
N HIS A 53 -3.78 -8.63 12.97
CA HIS A 53 -4.64 -9.80 12.73
C HIS A 53 -3.93 -11.12 13.08
N ASN A 54 -2.65 -11.25 12.70
CA ASN A 54 -1.84 -12.43 13.04
C ASN A 54 -1.59 -12.57 14.54
N VAL A 55 -1.38 -11.46 15.26
CA VAL A 55 -1.23 -11.47 16.72
C VAL A 55 -2.52 -11.96 17.38
N ILE A 56 -3.67 -11.38 17.03
CA ILE A 56 -4.98 -11.77 17.57
C ILE A 56 -5.30 -13.24 17.23
N SER A 57 -5.01 -13.68 16.01
CA SER A 57 -5.20 -15.08 15.61
C SER A 57 -4.43 -16.06 16.51
N ARG A 58 -3.21 -15.69 16.95
CA ARG A 58 -2.42 -16.49 17.90
C ARG A 58 -2.97 -16.42 19.33
N GLU A 59 -3.52 -15.28 19.75
CA GLU A 59 -4.18 -15.12 21.05
C GLU A 59 -5.42 -16.01 21.15
N ILE A 60 -6.26 -16.04 20.11
CA ILE A 60 -7.48 -16.86 20.04
C ILE A 60 -7.20 -18.34 20.32
N ALA A 61 -6.05 -18.86 19.89
CA ALA A 61 -5.67 -20.25 20.12
C ALA A 61 -5.46 -20.60 21.61
N ARG A 62 -5.22 -19.58 22.45
CA ARG A 62 -4.98 -19.73 23.90
C ARG A 62 -6.21 -19.39 24.75
N LEU A 63 -7.20 -18.71 24.19
CA LEU A 63 -8.41 -18.27 24.88
C LEU A 63 -9.53 -19.33 24.85
N ARG A 64 -10.49 -19.21 25.77
CA ARG A 64 -11.67 -20.08 25.86
C ARG A 64 -12.91 -19.28 26.23
N GLY A 65 -14.10 -19.85 25.97
CA GLY A 65 -15.37 -19.23 26.34
C GLY A 65 -15.59 -17.86 25.71
N VAL A 66 -16.18 -16.94 26.49
CA VAL A 66 -16.62 -15.62 26.01
C VAL A 66 -15.47 -14.77 25.46
N GLU A 67 -14.31 -14.76 26.12
CA GLU A 67 -13.13 -14.00 25.68
C GLU A 67 -12.64 -14.45 24.30
N ARG A 68 -12.73 -15.75 24.01
CA ARG A 68 -12.38 -16.30 22.70
C ARG A 68 -13.35 -15.78 21.64
N ASP A 69 -14.65 -15.78 21.93
CA ASP A 69 -15.68 -15.35 20.98
C ASP A 69 -15.58 -13.86 20.68
N GLU A 70 -15.24 -13.03 21.67
CA GLU A 70 -14.97 -11.60 21.48
C GLU A 70 -13.76 -11.37 20.56
N LYS A 71 -12.65 -12.06 20.80
CA LYS A 71 -11.45 -11.97 19.96
C LYS A 71 -11.70 -12.47 18.53
N ILE A 72 -12.54 -13.49 18.35
CA ILE A 72 -12.94 -13.94 16.99
C ILE A 72 -13.70 -12.83 16.26
N ARG A 73 -14.58 -12.08 16.93
CA ARG A 73 -15.28 -10.94 16.31
C ARG A 73 -14.31 -9.82 15.94
N GLU A 74 -13.34 -9.53 16.81
CA GLU A 74 -12.28 -8.55 16.54
C GLU A 74 -11.46 -8.96 15.30
N ALA A 75 -11.01 -10.22 15.24
CA ALA A 75 -10.27 -10.75 14.10
C ALA A 75 -11.06 -10.64 12.78
N LYS A 76 -12.36 -10.95 12.79
CA LYS A 76 -13.22 -10.81 11.61
C LYS A 76 -13.30 -9.35 11.12
N ARG A 77 -13.46 -8.39 12.03
CA ARG A 77 -13.47 -6.96 11.68
C ARG A 77 -12.14 -6.52 11.07
N LEU A 78 -11.02 -6.92 11.67
CA LEU A 78 -9.69 -6.64 11.11
C LEU A 78 -9.49 -7.28 9.75
N GLN A 79 -9.99 -8.49 9.54
CA GLN A 79 -9.89 -9.16 8.25
C GLN A 79 -10.68 -8.40 7.15
N GLU A 80 -11.84 -7.84 7.48
CA GLU A 80 -12.60 -6.98 6.55
C GLU A 80 -11.84 -5.69 6.22
N GLU A 81 -11.18 -5.07 7.21
CA GLU A 81 -10.33 -3.89 7.00
C GLU A 81 -9.11 -4.20 6.13
N VAL A 82 -8.45 -5.34 6.37
CA VAL A 82 -7.34 -5.84 5.54
C VAL A 82 -7.78 -5.98 4.09
N THR A 83 -8.92 -6.64 3.83
CA THR A 83 -9.42 -6.85 2.46
C THR A 83 -9.77 -5.53 1.76
N LYS A 84 -10.37 -4.57 2.48
CA LYS A 84 -10.64 -3.24 1.93
C LYS A 84 -9.34 -2.52 1.55
N LEU A 85 -8.37 -2.51 2.46
CA LEU A 85 -7.11 -1.81 2.24
C LEU A 85 -6.26 -2.49 1.16
N GLU A 86 -6.31 -3.82 1.03
CA GLU A 86 -5.71 -4.55 -0.09
C GLU A 86 -6.23 -4.07 -1.44
N ALA A 87 -7.55 -3.91 -1.58
CA ALA A 87 -8.15 -3.41 -2.80
C ALA A 87 -7.72 -1.96 -3.10
N GLU A 88 -7.64 -1.10 -2.08
CA GLU A 88 -7.16 0.27 -2.23
C GLU A 88 -5.67 0.33 -2.63
N VAL A 89 -4.82 -0.48 -2.00
CA VAL A 89 -3.39 -0.57 -2.34
C VAL A 89 -3.21 -1.01 -3.79
N GLU A 90 -3.95 -2.02 -4.24
CA GLU A 90 -3.85 -2.49 -5.62
C GLU A 90 -4.39 -1.45 -6.61
N GLU A 91 -5.47 -0.74 -6.28
CA GLU A 91 -5.99 0.32 -7.16
C GLU A 91 -5.02 1.50 -7.29
N VAL A 92 -4.42 1.96 -6.19
CA VAL A 92 -3.41 3.04 -6.25
C VAL A 92 -2.18 2.60 -7.04
N LYS A 93 -1.73 1.35 -6.85
CA LYS A 93 -0.64 0.76 -7.63
C LYS A 93 -0.97 0.75 -9.13
N ARG A 94 -2.16 0.26 -9.49
CA ARG A 94 -2.62 0.19 -10.87
C ARG A 94 -2.73 1.57 -11.51
N ARG A 95 -3.19 2.58 -10.77
CA ARG A 95 -3.23 3.97 -11.24
C ARG A 95 -1.83 4.51 -11.49
N ARG A 96 -0.87 4.26 -10.58
CA ARG A 96 0.54 4.66 -10.76
C ARG A 96 1.15 4.00 -11.99
N ASP A 97 0.94 2.70 -12.16
CA ASP A 97 1.59 1.91 -13.23
C ASP A 97 1.02 2.19 -14.64
N LYS A 98 -0.07 2.96 -14.73
CA LYS A 98 -0.68 3.40 -15.99
C LYS A 98 -0.15 4.75 -16.50
N LEU A 99 0.62 5.46 -15.69
CA LEU A 99 1.28 6.72 -16.04
C LEU A 99 2.60 6.44 -16.75
#